data_AF-A0A9Q0TSB3-F1
#
_entry.id   AF-A0A9Q0TSB3-F1
#
_cell.length_a   1.000
_cell.length_b   1.000
_cell.length_c   1.000
_cell.angle_alpha   90.00
_cell.angle_beta   90.00
_cell.angle_gamma   90.00
#
_symmetry.space_group_name_H-M   'P 1'
#
loop_
_entity.id
_entity.type
_entity.pdbx_description
1 polymer ?
#
loop_
_entity_poly.entity_id
_entity_poly.type
_entity_poly.pdbx_seq_one_letter_code
_entity_poly.pdbx_strand_id
1 'polypeptide(L)'
;MGIRLQSMITSAKHVIKGKSLHGRDQLDVPKGHVAVYVGEMQKKRFVVPISYLSHPSFRVLLNRAEEEFGFNPPMGGLTIPCREDAFIKLASRLQAGSS
;
A
#
# COMPACT_ATOMS: atom_id res chain seq x y z
N MET A 1 -36.14 46.00 12.70
CA MET A 1 -35.32 44.81 13.01
C MET A 1 -34.92 44.14 11.70
N GLY A 2 -33.65 44.28 11.30
CA GLY A 2 -33.12 43.60 10.12
C GLY A 2 -32.41 42.32 10.52
N ILE A 3 -32.66 41.22 9.81
CA ILE A 3 -31.89 39.98 9.93
C ILE A 3 -31.30 39.63 8.55
N ARG A 4 -29.98 39.66 8.47
CA ARG A 4 -29.18 39.17 7.34
C ARG A 4 -29.11 37.65 7.46
N LEU A 5 -29.67 36.92 6.50
CA LEU A 5 -29.42 35.48 6.38
C LEU A 5 -28.41 35.24 5.26
N GLN A 6 -27.15 35.02 5.65
CA GLN A 6 -26.09 34.60 4.74
C GLN A 6 -26.22 33.12 4.40
N SER A 7 -26.24 32.84 3.10
CA SER A 7 -25.51 31.79 2.40
C SER A 7 -25.21 30.49 3.15
N MET A 8 -25.84 29.40 2.70
CA MET A 8 -25.19 28.09 2.64
C MET A 8 -25.46 27.46 1.26
N ILE A 9 -24.67 27.95 0.30
CA ILE A 9 -23.92 27.19 -0.71
C ILE A 9 -24.52 25.82 -1.08
N THR A 10 -25.10 25.81 -2.28
CA THR A 10 -24.94 24.79 -3.34
C THR A 10 -24.75 23.35 -2.86
N SER A 11 -25.78 22.53 -3.10
CA SER A 11 -25.70 21.07 -3.19
C SER A 11 -24.49 20.65 -4.04
N ALA A 12 -23.36 20.43 -3.37
CA ALA A 12 -22.16 19.90 -3.97
C ALA A 12 -22.36 18.40 -4.10
N LYS A 13 -22.54 17.99 -5.35
CA LYS A 13 -22.44 16.63 -5.85
C LYS A 13 -21.10 16.05 -5.41
N HIS A 14 -21.04 15.36 -4.28
CA HIS A 14 -19.93 14.47 -3.94
C HIS A 14 -20.48 13.05 -3.73
N VAL A 15 -21.16 12.59 -4.78
CA VAL A 15 -21.43 11.18 -5.03
C VAL A 15 -20.07 10.52 -5.33
N ILE A 16 -19.67 9.63 -4.40
CA ILE A 16 -18.62 8.61 -4.56
C ILE A 16 -17.18 9.15 -4.65
N LYS A 17 -16.60 9.56 -3.51
CA LYS A 17 -15.19 9.21 -3.27
C LYS A 17 -15.20 8.06 -2.27
N GLY A 18 -15.06 6.85 -2.80
CA GLY A 18 -14.93 5.65 -1.99
C GLY A 18 -13.91 5.89 -0.88
N LYS A 19 -14.40 5.80 0.35
CA LYS A 19 -13.69 5.33 1.54
C LYS A 19 -12.69 4.23 1.15
N SER A 20 -11.44 4.60 0.87
CA SER A 20 -10.33 3.67 1.00
C SER A 20 -9.72 3.95 2.36
N LEU A 21 -9.90 3.00 3.28
CA LEU A 21 -9.45 3.05 4.67
C LEU A 21 -7.91 2.97 4.82
N HIS A 22 -7.14 3.25 3.77
CA HIS A 22 -5.69 3.05 3.76
C HIS A 22 -4.94 4.36 3.89
N GLY A 23 -4.71 4.71 5.16
CA GLY A 23 -3.54 5.41 5.72
C GLY A 23 -2.82 6.49 4.90
N ARG A 24 -2.62 7.64 5.56
CA ARG A 24 -1.81 8.81 5.17
C ARG A 24 -0.36 8.52 4.69
N ASP A 25 0.08 7.26 4.69
CA ASP A 25 1.42 6.84 4.26
C ASP A 25 1.52 6.59 2.74
N GLN A 26 0.39 6.51 2.03
CA GLN A 26 0.36 6.37 0.57
C GLN A 26 0.74 7.65 -0.19
N LEU A 27 0.85 8.80 0.50
CA LEU A 27 1.20 10.08 -0.13
C LEU A 27 2.62 10.10 -0.71
N ASP A 28 3.53 9.28 -0.18
CA ASP A 28 4.92 9.19 -0.64
C ASP A 28 5.14 8.12 -1.73
N VAL A 29 4.11 7.31 -2.01
CA VAL A 29 4.21 6.21 -2.97
C VAL A 29 3.72 6.69 -4.34
N PRO A 30 4.58 6.74 -5.37
CA PRO A 30 4.15 7.15 -6.70
C PRO A 30 3.08 6.18 -7.24
N LYS A 31 2.20 6.70 -8.10
CA LYS A 31 1.13 5.90 -8.71
C LYS A 31 1.73 4.68 -9.41
N GLY A 32 1.13 3.51 -9.19
CA GLY A 32 1.65 2.24 -9.72
C GLY A 32 2.75 1.60 -8.88
N HIS A 33 3.00 2.10 -7.67
CA HIS A 33 3.88 1.47 -6.69
C HIS A 33 3.12 1.16 -5.38
N VAL A 34 3.71 0.31 -4.56
CA VAL A 34 3.20 -0.07 -3.24
C VAL A 34 4.35 -0.06 -2.23
N ALA A 35 4.05 0.36 -1.00
CA ALA A 35 4.98 0.25 0.12
C ALA A 35 4.89 -1.16 0.74
N VAL A 36 6.05 -1.78 0.88
CA VAL A 36 6.23 -3.12 1.43
C VAL A 36 7.22 -3.05 2.58
N TYR A 37 6.81 -3.50 3.75
CA TYR A 37 7.63 -3.60 4.94
C TYR A 37 8.22 -5.01 5.02
N VAL A 38 9.54 -5.11 5.02
CA VAL A 38 10.25 -6.39 5.02
C VAL A 38 11.10 -6.49 6.27
N GLY A 39 11.06 -7.65 6.92
CA GLY A 39 11.90 -7.96 8.08
C GLY A 39 11.10 -8.33 9.32
N GLU A 40 11.65 -9.27 10.09
CA GLU A 40 11.03 -9.80 11.31
C GLU A 40 11.29 -8.87 12.52
N MET A 41 12.54 -8.45 12.74
CA MET A 41 12.90 -7.54 13.84
C MET A 41 12.90 -6.06 13.42
N GLN A 42 13.48 -5.74 12.26
CA GLN A 42 13.53 -4.38 11.72
C GLN A 42 12.75 -4.33 10.42
N LYS A 43 11.53 -3.78 10.48
CA LYS A 43 10.67 -3.60 9.32
C LYS A 43 11.21 -2.45 8.47
N LYS A 44 11.85 -2.79 7.36
CA LYS A 44 12.36 -1.81 6.39
C LYS A 44 11.35 -1.59 5.29
N ARG A 45 11.05 -0.32 4.99
CA ARG A 45 10.12 0.07 3.93
C ARG A 45 10.81 0.02 2.57
N PHE A 46 10.21 -0.71 1.65
CA PHE A 46 10.57 -0.78 0.24
C PHE A 46 9.40 -0.31 -0.61
N VAL A 47 9.68 0.48 -1.64
CA VAL A 47 8.68 0.88 -2.63
C VAL A 47 8.92 0.06 -3.88
N VAL A 48 7.97 -0.81 -4.23
CA VAL A 48 8.06 -1.68 -5.41
C VAL A 48 6.90 -1.39 -6.37
N PRO A 49 7.09 -1.56 -7.68
CA PRO A 49 6.01 -1.42 -8.64
C PRO A 49 4.92 -2.48 -8.39
N ILE A 50 3.66 -2.13 -8.64
CA ILE A 50 2.52 -3.05 -8.49
C ILE A 50 2.64 -4.28 -9.40
N SER A 51 3.43 -4.20 -10.48
CA SER A 51 3.73 -5.33 -11.35
C SER A 51 4.35 -6.51 -10.60
N TYR A 52 5.08 -6.25 -9.51
CA TYR A 52 5.68 -7.31 -8.69
C TYR A 52 4.59 -8.12 -7.98
N LEU A 53 3.49 -7.49 -7.56
CA LEU A 53 2.35 -8.17 -6.93
C LEU A 53 1.68 -9.19 -7.86
N SER A 54 1.77 -8.97 -9.18
CA SER A 54 1.25 -9.91 -10.19
C SER A 54 2.13 -11.15 -10.34
N HIS A 55 3.42 -11.05 -9.98
CA HIS A 55 4.35 -12.15 -10.16
C HIS A 55 4.05 -13.28 -9.18
N PRO A 56 3.97 -14.56 -9.63
CA PRO A 56 3.61 -15.69 -8.77
C PRO A 56 4.53 -15.82 -7.55
N SER A 57 5.83 -15.60 -7.73
CA SER A 57 6.81 -15.62 -6.62
C SER A 57 6.51 -14.59 -5.53
N PHE A 58 6.01 -13.41 -5.91
CA PHE A 58 5.63 -12.39 -4.94
C PHE A 58 4.30 -12.76 -4.27
N ARG A 59 3.31 -13.26 -5.04
CA ARG A 59 2.02 -13.71 -4.48
C ARG A 59 2.19 -14.78 -3.41
N VAL A 60 3.13 -15.71 -3.57
CA VAL A 60 3.44 -16.70 -2.52
C VAL A 60 3.91 -16.03 -1.24
N LEU A 61 4.75 -14.98 -1.35
CA LEU A 61 5.17 -14.19 -0.18
C LEU A 61 4.00 -13.42 0.43
N LEU A 62 3.08 -12.89 -0.39
CA LEU A 62 1.88 -12.20 0.08
C LEU A 62 0.95 -13.13 0.85
N ASN A 63 0.71 -14.33 0.33
CA ASN A 63 -0.16 -15.30 0.99
C ASN A 63 0.42 -15.69 2.35
N ARG A 64 1.73 -15.95 2.41
CA ARG A 64 2.40 -16.26 3.67
C ARG A 64 2.34 -15.09 4.67
N ALA A 65 2.50 -13.87 4.17
CA ALA A 65 2.35 -12.65 4.96
C ALA A 65 0.92 -12.49 5.52
N GLU A 66 -0.09 -12.78 4.70
CA GLU A 66 -1.49 -12.74 5.08
C GLU A 66 -1.83 -13.81 6.12
N GLU A 67 -1.29 -15.03 5.99
CA GLU A 67 -1.47 -16.09 7.00
C GLU A 67 -0.86 -15.71 8.36
N GLU A 68 0.27 -14.99 8.37
CA GLU A 68 0.97 -14.65 9.60
C GLU A 68 0.49 -13.34 10.26
N PHE A 69 0.21 -12.30 9.47
CA PHE A 69 -0.20 -10.98 9.96
C PHE A 69 -1.70 -10.68 9.79
N GLY A 70 -2.43 -11.51 9.04
CA GLY A 70 -3.82 -11.25 8.66
C GLY A 70 -3.99 -10.06 7.70
N PHE A 71 -5.25 -9.69 7.49
CA PHE A 71 -5.64 -8.58 6.62
C PHE A 71 -5.43 -7.18 7.22
N ASN A 72 -5.03 -7.08 8.50
CA ASN A 72 -4.87 -5.81 9.19
C ASN A 72 -3.46 -5.62 9.76
N PRO A 73 -2.43 -5.47 8.89
CA PRO A 73 -1.08 -5.18 9.33
C PRO A 73 -1.06 -3.86 10.13
N PRO A 74 -0.31 -3.79 11.25
CA PRO A 74 -0.30 -2.62 12.12
C PRO A 74 0.20 -1.33 11.44
N MET A 75 0.94 -1.46 10.34
CA MET A 75 1.48 -0.32 9.57
C MET A 75 0.60 0.10 8.37
N GLY A 76 -0.59 -0.50 8.19
CA GLY A 76 -1.52 -0.12 7.12
C GLY A 76 -1.00 -0.35 5.69
N GLY A 77 0.10 -1.10 5.55
CA GLY A 77 0.74 -1.47 4.30
C GLY A 77 1.16 -2.94 4.30
N LEU A 78 1.66 -3.40 3.16
CA LEU A 78 2.00 -4.81 2.99
C LEU A 78 3.23 -5.15 3.84
N THR A 79 3.12 -6.11 4.76
CA THR A 79 4.25 -6.55 5.60
C THR A 79 4.62 -7.97 5.22
N ILE A 80 5.86 -8.23 4.78
CA ILE A 80 6.31 -9.57 4.40
C ILE A 80 7.26 -10.11 5.48
N PRO A 81 6.94 -11.27 6.11
CA PRO A 81 7.82 -11.94 7.05
C PRO A 81 8.88 -12.73 6.30
N CYS A 82 9.81 -12.00 5.70
CA CYS A 82 10.99 -12.61 5.11
C CYS A 82 12.22 -11.78 5.46
N ARG A 83 13.37 -12.45 5.41
CA ARG A 83 14.66 -11.79 5.56
C ARG A 83 14.81 -10.76 4.45
N GLU A 84 15.35 -9.59 4.81
CA GLU A 84 15.62 -8.50 3.86
C GLU A 84 16.42 -9.01 2.65
N ASP A 85 17.47 -9.80 2.87
CA ASP A 85 18.29 -10.37 1.80
C ASP A 85 17.50 -11.22 0.81
N ALA A 86 16.52 -11.98 1.30
CA ALA A 86 15.68 -12.83 0.46
C ALA A 86 14.75 -11.98 -0.41
N PHE A 87 14.19 -10.91 0.15
CA PHE A 87 13.39 -9.95 -0.59
C PHE A 87 14.20 -9.22 -1.66
N ILE A 88 15.40 -8.73 -1.32
CA ILE A 88 16.28 -8.04 -2.27
C ILE A 88 16.66 -8.98 -3.42
N LYS A 89 17.02 -10.24 -3.13
CA LYS A 89 17.32 -11.24 -4.16
C LYS A 89 16.11 -11.49 -5.07
N LEU A 90 14.91 -11.59 -4.50
CA LEU A 90 13.69 -11.78 -5.28
C LEU A 90 13.37 -10.55 -6.12
N ALA A 91 13.41 -9.35 -5.54
CA ALA A 91 13.20 -8.08 -6.24
C ALA A 91 14.22 -7.88 -7.38
N SER A 92 15.48 -8.26 -7.16
CA SER A 92 16.54 -8.25 -8.18
C SER A 92 16.27 -9.21 -9.34
N ARG A 93 15.72 -10.39 -9.07
CA ARG A 93 15.30 -11.33 -10.12
C ARG A 93 14.07 -10.83 -10.89
N LEU A 94 13.14 -10.17 -10.20
CA LEU A 94 11.94 -9.60 -10.81
C LEU A 94 12.26 -8.41 -11.73
N GLN A 95 13.24 -7.55 -11.38
CA GLN A 95 13.70 -6.48 -12.28
C GLN A 95 14.45 -7.04 -13.50
N ALA A 96 15.22 -8.12 -13.33
CA ALA A 96 16.08 -8.67 -14.38
C ALA A 96 15.31 -9.51 -15.42
N GLY A 97 14.08 -9.94 -15.10
CA GLY A 97 13.23 -10.72 -16.00
C GLY A 97 12.45 -9.91 -17.05
N SER A 98 12.76 -8.61 -17.21
CA SER A 98 12.21 -7.76 -18.27
C SER A 98 13.21 -7.65 -19.43
N SER A 99 13.43 -8.74 -20.17
CA SER A 99 14.14 -8.74 -21.46
C SER A 99 13.31 -9.46 -22.49
#